data_AF-A0A2S9FLL3-F1
#
_entry.id   AF-A0A2S9FLL3-F1
#
_cell.length_a   1.000
_cell.length_b   1.000
_cell.length_c   1.000
_cell.angle_alpha   90.00
_cell.angle_beta   90.00
_cell.angle_gamma   90.00
#
_symmetry.space_group_name_H-M   'P 1'
#
loop_
_entity.id
_entity.type
_entity.pdbx_description
1 polymer ?
#
loop_
_entity_poly.entity_id
_entity_poly.type
_entity_poly.pdbx_seq_one_letter_code
_entity_poly.pdbx_strand_id
1 'polypeptide(L)'
;ALAMVWFWIPLAILVIGISSIPSVIGFLLAGVVFVYLMRGVDHVERVRSEAVFGMGIGVPPRRLSHYTGFQRWAHQLWLDLSSARFWKSVGHHYLRMVYDALVTGLALALLVFAFLAPAAAIAIGNSDPEAGLSFVPAPLAWVLAVAALAAAVALV
;
A
#
# COMPACT_ATOMS: atom_id res chain seq x y z
N ALA A 1 -9.49 1.65 -0.16
CA ALA A 1 -9.50 2.38 1.14
C ALA A 1 -8.49 1.78 2.14
N LEU A 2 -8.55 0.47 2.42
CA LEU A 2 -7.68 -0.14 3.44
C LEU A 2 -6.17 0.07 3.18
N ALA A 3 -5.70 -0.17 1.96
CA ALA A 3 -4.28 0.01 1.62
C ALA A 3 -3.79 1.45 1.84
N MET A 4 -4.63 2.43 1.50
CA MET A 4 -4.31 3.85 1.71
C MET A 4 -4.18 4.18 3.20
N VAL A 5 -5.11 3.72 4.03
CA VAL A 5 -5.08 3.95 5.48
C VAL A 5 -3.84 3.32 6.11
N TRP A 6 -3.54 2.07 5.76
CA TRP A 6 -2.41 1.33 6.31
C TRP A 6 -1.06 1.78 5.75
N PHE A 7 -1.01 2.41 4.57
CA PHE A 7 0.17 3.12 4.09
C PHE A 7 0.46 4.37 4.93
N TRP A 8 -0.56 5.19 5.20
CA TRP A 8 -0.37 6.49 5.84
C TRP A 8 -0.16 6.42 7.35
N ILE A 9 -0.79 5.49 8.07
CA ILE A 9 -0.65 5.43 9.54
C ILE A 9 0.81 5.23 9.97
N PRO A 10 1.56 4.20 9.50
CA PRO A 10 2.96 4.03 9.87
C PRO A 10 3.84 5.18 9.38
N LEU A 11 3.56 5.74 8.21
CA LEU A 11 4.32 6.84 7.64
C LEU A 11 4.16 8.11 8.48
N ALA A 12 2.93 8.43 8.87
CA ALA A 12 2.62 9.57 9.72
C ALA A 12 3.32 9.43 11.09
N ILE A 13 3.28 8.24 11.70
CA ILE A 13 3.98 8.00 12.98
C ILE A 13 5.50 8.18 12.82
N LEU A 14 6.08 7.68 11.73
CA LEU A 14 7.51 7.84 11.45
C LEU A 14 7.89 9.32 11.28
N VAL A 15 7.11 10.06 10.48
CA VAL A 15 7.31 11.51 10.26
C VAL A 15 7.17 12.27 11.57
N ILE A 16 6.09 12.04 12.32
CA ILE A 16 5.86 12.65 13.64
C ILE A 16 7.03 12.34 14.58
N GLY A 17 7.51 11.09 14.61
CA GLY A 17 8.66 10.68 15.41
C GLY A 17 9.90 11.50 15.07
N ILE A 18 10.29 11.53 13.80
CA ILE A 18 11.45 12.29 13.32
C ILE A 18 11.30 13.79 13.62
N SER A 19 10.12 14.37 13.37
CA SER A 19 9.84 15.78 13.66
C SER A 19 9.87 16.09 15.16
N SER A 20 9.60 15.10 16.02
CA SER A 20 9.54 15.25 17.48
C SER A 20 10.87 14.96 18.19
N ILE A 21 11.99 14.79 17.45
CA ILE A 21 13.33 14.61 18.04
C ILE A 21 13.66 15.69 19.10
N PRO A 22 13.37 16.99 18.89
CA PRO A 22 13.65 18.01 19.90
C PRO A 22 12.90 17.81 21.24
N SER A 23 11.74 17.15 21.21
CA SER A 23 10.95 16.87 22.41
C SER A 23 11.53 15.73 23.26
N VAL A 24 12.36 14.86 22.68
CA VAL A 24 12.83 13.59 23.25
C VAL A 24 11.68 12.61 23.57
N ILE A 25 10.76 12.98 24.47
CA ILE A 25 9.61 12.17 24.88
C ILE A 25 8.72 11.86 23.67
N GLY A 26 8.39 12.86 22.84
CA GLY A 26 7.58 12.65 21.63
C GLY A 26 8.23 11.66 20.66
N PHE A 27 9.54 11.80 20.44
CA PHE A 27 10.31 10.87 19.61
C PHE A 27 10.31 9.44 20.17
N LEU A 28 10.55 9.27 21.48
CA LEU A 28 10.56 7.96 22.12
C LEU A 28 9.19 7.28 22.06
N LEU A 29 8.11 8.01 22.35
CA LEU A 29 6.75 7.47 22.27
C LEU A 29 6.39 7.07 20.84
N ALA A 30 6.62 7.93 19.86
CA ALA A 30 6.40 7.62 18.45
C ALA A 30 7.22 6.40 18.00
N GLY A 31 8.48 6.31 18.42
CA GLY A 31 9.35 5.17 18.12
C GLY A 31 8.82 3.86 18.70
N VAL A 32 8.37 3.85 19.95
CA VAL A 32 7.75 2.67 20.58
C VAL A 32 6.50 2.24 19.80
N VAL A 33 5.59 3.18 19.52
CA VAL A 33 4.36 2.92 18.78
C VAL A 33 4.67 2.38 17.38
N PHE A 34 5.62 2.99 16.67
CA PHE A 34 6.04 2.56 15.34
C PHE A 34 6.57 1.11 15.36
N VAL A 35 7.44 0.78 16.31
CA VAL A 35 8.00 -0.58 16.40
C VAL A 35 6.90 -1.62 16.66
N TYR A 36 5.96 -1.35 17.57
CA TYR A 36 4.87 -2.28 17.84
C TYR A 36 3.88 -2.40 16.69
N LEU A 37 3.55 -1.28 16.04
CA LEU A 37 2.71 -1.25 14.85
C LEU A 37 3.30 -2.14 13.75
N MET A 38 4.58 -1.94 13.41
CA MET A 38 5.22 -2.69 12.32
C MET A 38 5.42 -4.17 12.67
N ARG A 39 5.60 -4.53 13.95
CA ARG A 39 5.56 -5.92 14.38
C ARG A 39 4.16 -6.54 14.24
N GLY A 40 3.11 -5.78 14.55
CA GLY A 40 1.73 -6.20 14.36
C GLY A 40 1.43 -6.47 12.89
N VAL A 41 1.85 -5.55 12.01
CA VAL A 41 1.76 -5.70 10.56
C VAL A 41 2.48 -6.97 10.08
N ASP A 42 3.75 -7.18 10.48
CA ASP A 42 4.53 -8.39 10.14
C ASP A 42 3.79 -9.67 10.55
N HIS A 43 3.23 -9.67 11.75
CA HIS A 43 2.48 -10.80 12.28
C HIS A 43 1.22 -11.09 11.45
N VAL A 44 0.39 -10.08 11.20
CA VAL A 44 -0.85 -10.23 10.43
C VAL A 44 -0.56 -10.65 8.99
N GLU A 45 0.45 -10.07 8.36
CA GLU A 45 0.82 -10.43 6.98
C GLU A 45 1.30 -11.87 6.89
N ARG A 46 2.07 -12.35 7.88
CA ARG A 46 2.51 -13.73 7.95
C ARG A 46 1.35 -14.70 8.19
N VAL A 47 0.47 -14.41 9.16
CA VAL A 47 -0.71 -15.25 9.44
C VAL A 47 -1.60 -15.35 8.21
N ARG A 48 -1.85 -14.23 7.51
CA ARG A 48 -2.64 -14.25 6.27
C ARG A 48 -1.94 -15.06 5.19
N SER A 49 -0.64 -14.89 5.00
CA SER A 49 0.12 -15.64 4.01
C SER A 49 0.10 -17.13 4.31
N GLU A 50 0.23 -17.52 5.57
CA GLU A 50 0.14 -18.92 5.99
C GLU A 50 -1.27 -19.48 5.77
N ALA A 51 -2.32 -18.73 6.10
CA ALA A 51 -3.70 -19.16 5.88
C ALA A 51 -4.04 -19.37 4.39
N VAL A 52 -3.39 -18.63 3.48
CA VAL A 52 -3.63 -18.74 2.04
C VAL A 52 -2.75 -19.83 1.41
N PHE A 53 -1.47 -19.90 1.77
CA PHE A 53 -0.49 -20.71 1.06
C PHE A 53 -0.02 -21.96 1.82
N GLY A 54 -0.21 -22.05 3.14
CA GLY A 54 0.12 -23.23 3.96
C GLY A 54 1.60 -23.66 3.91
N MET A 55 2.53 -22.72 3.67
CA MET A 55 3.93 -23.01 3.36
C MET A 55 4.82 -23.24 4.60
N GLY A 56 4.29 -23.11 5.82
CA GLY A 56 5.08 -23.21 7.04
C GLY A 56 6.18 -22.15 7.11
N ILE A 57 5.84 -20.88 6.81
CA ILE A 57 6.83 -19.81 6.64
C ILE A 57 7.64 -19.64 7.94
N GLY A 58 8.91 -20.04 7.90
CA GLY A 58 9.83 -19.98 9.04
C GLY A 58 10.09 -18.54 9.51
N VAL A 59 10.25 -18.35 10.82
CA VAL A 59 10.62 -17.05 11.40
C VAL A 59 12.13 -16.99 11.56
N PRO A 60 12.83 -16.05 10.90
CA PRO A 60 14.25 -15.88 11.13
C PRO A 60 14.52 -15.57 12.61
N PRO A 61 15.54 -16.19 13.24
CA PRO A 61 15.82 -15.98 14.64
C PRO A 61 16.08 -14.49 14.93
N ARG A 62 15.53 -14.02 16.05
CA ARG A 62 15.65 -12.63 16.51
C ARG A 62 16.78 -12.54 17.53
N ARG A 63 17.58 -11.47 17.47
CA ARG A 63 18.58 -11.21 18.52
C ARG A 63 17.87 -10.88 19.82
N LEU A 64 18.24 -11.55 20.90
CA LEU A 64 17.64 -11.35 22.22
C LEU A 64 18.56 -10.55 23.11
N SER A 65 17.99 -9.58 23.84
CA SER A 65 18.71 -8.83 24.86
C SER A 65 19.08 -9.73 26.05
N HIS A 66 20.33 -9.59 26.55
CA HIS A 66 20.83 -10.26 27.75
C HIS A 66 20.40 -9.59 29.06
N TYR A 67 20.00 -8.31 29.03
CA TYR A 67 19.45 -7.60 30.19
C TYR A 67 18.12 -8.19 30.69
N THR A 68 17.66 -7.76 31.86
CA THR A 68 16.37 -8.13 32.46
C THR A 68 15.46 -6.90 32.69
N GLY A 69 14.18 -7.11 33.03
CA GLY A 69 13.23 -6.04 33.37
C GLY A 69 13.01 -5.00 32.26
N PHE A 70 12.84 -3.73 32.67
CA PHE A 70 12.60 -2.60 31.74
C PHE A 70 13.80 -2.34 30.82
N GLN A 71 15.02 -2.52 31.32
CA GLN A 71 16.23 -2.38 30.51
C GLN A 71 16.25 -3.40 29.37
N ARG A 72 15.84 -4.65 29.63
CA ARG A 72 15.66 -5.67 28.57
C ARG A 72 14.69 -5.20 27.52
N TRP A 73 13.54 -4.66 27.93
CA TRP A 73 12.52 -4.20 27.01
C TRP A 73 13.04 -3.08 26.10
N ALA A 74 13.66 -2.05 26.69
CA ALA A 74 14.20 -0.92 25.94
C ALA A 74 15.34 -1.35 25.00
N HIS A 75 16.30 -2.14 25.49
CA HIS A 75 17.39 -2.65 24.67
C HIS A 75 16.88 -3.59 23.56
N GLN A 76 15.82 -4.37 23.83
CA GLN A 76 15.22 -5.22 22.81
C GLN A 76 14.55 -4.39 21.70
N LEU A 77 13.84 -3.31 22.03
CA LEU A 77 13.29 -2.39 21.02
C LEU A 77 14.41 -1.82 20.14
N TRP A 78 15.53 -1.42 20.75
CA TRP A 78 16.71 -0.95 20.02
C TRP A 78 17.26 -2.02 19.08
N LEU A 79 17.46 -3.25 19.56
CA LEU A 79 17.96 -4.36 18.72
C LEU A 79 17.08 -4.65 17.51
N ASP A 80 15.76 -4.50 17.64
CA ASP A 80 14.86 -4.73 16.51
C ASP A 80 14.85 -3.58 15.53
N LEU A 81 14.79 -2.34 16.03
CA LEU A 81 14.83 -1.14 15.20
C LEU A 81 16.13 -1.09 14.39
N SER A 82 17.25 -1.56 14.94
CA SER A 82 18.53 -1.65 14.23
C SER A 82 18.68 -2.92 13.38
N SER A 83 17.66 -3.78 13.28
CA SER A 83 17.75 -5.05 12.55
C SER A 83 17.31 -4.93 11.09
N ALA A 84 18.06 -5.56 10.19
CA ALA A 84 17.66 -5.68 8.79
C ALA A 84 16.32 -6.42 8.62
N ARG A 85 16.00 -7.36 9.53
CA ARG A 85 14.73 -8.10 9.53
C ARG A 85 13.55 -7.14 9.69
N PHE A 86 13.62 -6.20 10.64
CA PHE A 86 12.56 -5.22 10.87
C PHE A 86 12.35 -4.34 9.64
N TRP A 87 13.42 -3.75 9.10
CA TRP A 87 13.32 -2.90 7.91
C TRP A 87 12.91 -3.64 6.64
N LYS A 88 13.28 -4.92 6.50
CA LYS A 88 12.74 -5.78 5.44
C LYS A 88 11.21 -5.88 5.55
N SER A 89 10.68 -6.13 6.75
CA SER A 89 9.24 -6.22 6.99
C SER A 89 8.55 -4.88 6.66
N VAL A 90 9.12 -3.76 7.12
CA VAL A 90 8.64 -2.42 6.75
C VAL A 90 8.60 -2.21 5.24
N GLY A 91 9.69 -2.56 4.54
CA GLY A 91 9.76 -2.46 3.09
C GLY A 91 8.72 -3.34 2.37
N HIS A 92 8.51 -4.57 2.83
CA HIS A 92 7.49 -5.46 2.25
C HIS A 92 6.08 -4.90 2.42
N HIS A 93 5.78 -4.35 3.60
CA HIS A 93 4.51 -3.70 3.85
C HIS A 93 4.25 -2.56 2.86
N TYR A 94 5.20 -1.63 2.73
CA TYR A 94 5.05 -0.50 1.80
C TYR A 94 5.02 -0.92 0.33
N LEU A 95 5.86 -1.87 -0.08
CA LEU A 95 5.85 -2.40 -1.44
C LEU A 95 4.47 -2.97 -1.78
N ARG A 96 3.89 -3.73 -0.84
CA ARG A 96 2.57 -4.31 -1.00
C ARG A 96 1.47 -3.26 -1.04
N MET A 97 1.48 -2.27 -0.14
CA MET A 97 0.48 -1.19 -0.16
C MET A 97 0.55 -0.38 -1.46
N VAL A 98 1.75 -0.10 -1.99
CA VAL A 98 1.93 0.60 -3.27
C VAL A 98 1.42 -0.25 -4.43
N TYR A 99 1.76 -1.54 -4.46
CA TYR A 99 1.27 -2.47 -5.47
C TYR A 99 -0.27 -2.53 -5.47
N ASP A 100 -0.88 -2.73 -4.30
CA ASP A 100 -2.34 -2.79 -4.15
C ASP A 100 -3.00 -1.47 -4.62
N ALA A 101 -2.39 -0.32 -4.30
CA ALA A 101 -2.87 0.99 -4.76
C ALA A 101 -2.76 1.17 -6.27
N LEU A 102 -1.66 0.74 -6.90
CA LEU A 102 -1.48 0.81 -8.35
C LEU A 102 -2.46 -0.08 -9.10
N VAL A 103 -2.64 -1.33 -8.66
CA VAL A 103 -3.59 -2.26 -9.27
C VAL A 103 -5.02 -1.73 -9.15
N THR A 104 -5.40 -1.26 -7.96
CA THR A 104 -6.73 -0.66 -7.74
C THR A 104 -6.93 0.61 -8.58
N GLY A 105 -5.91 1.47 -8.67
CA GLY A 105 -5.96 2.69 -9.48
C GLY A 105 -6.09 2.39 -10.98
N LEU A 106 -5.37 1.38 -11.47
CA LEU A 106 -5.48 0.91 -12.85
C LEU A 106 -6.88 0.34 -13.13
N ALA A 107 -7.41 -0.51 -12.24
CA ALA A 107 -8.76 -1.05 -12.37
C ALA A 107 -9.81 0.07 -12.41
N LEU A 108 -9.67 1.09 -11.55
CA LEU A 108 -10.55 2.26 -11.55
C LEU A 108 -10.43 3.06 -12.87
N ALA A 109 -9.21 3.30 -13.36
CA ALA A 109 -9.01 4.02 -14.62
C ALA A 109 -9.62 3.28 -15.80
N LEU A 110 -9.46 1.96 -15.87
CA LEU A 110 -10.08 1.11 -16.88
C LEU A 110 -11.60 1.13 -16.79
N LEU A 111 -12.15 1.09 -15.57
CA LEU A 111 -13.59 1.20 -15.34
C LEU A 111 -14.14 2.55 -15.81
N VAL A 112 -13.49 3.65 -15.41
CA VAL A 112 -13.85 5.01 -15.85
C VAL A 112 -13.79 5.11 -17.37
N PHE A 113 -12.75 4.58 -18.00
CA PHE A 113 -12.63 4.54 -19.45
C PHE A 113 -13.78 3.74 -20.08
N ALA A 114 -14.10 2.55 -19.56
CA ALA A 114 -15.16 1.71 -20.09
C ALA A 114 -16.53 2.41 -20.10
N PHE A 115 -16.82 3.24 -19.10
CA PHE A 115 -18.07 4.00 -19.04
C PHE A 115 -18.03 5.29 -19.86
N LEU A 116 -16.94 6.07 -19.76
CA LEU A 116 -16.90 7.42 -20.34
C LEU A 116 -16.47 7.44 -21.80
N ALA A 117 -15.60 6.52 -22.24
CA ALA A 117 -15.05 6.56 -23.60
C ALA A 117 -16.11 6.38 -24.70
N PRO A 118 -17.10 5.45 -24.59
CA PRO A 118 -18.17 5.37 -25.57
C PRO A 118 -19.04 6.63 -25.63
N ALA A 119 -19.39 7.18 -24.46
CA ALA A 119 -20.18 8.41 -24.37
C ALA A 119 -19.43 9.61 -24.99
N ALA A 120 -18.14 9.75 -24.68
CA ALA A 120 -17.29 10.78 -25.26
C ALA A 120 -17.13 10.61 -26.78
N ALA A 121 -16.95 9.38 -27.27
CA ALA A 121 -16.84 9.11 -28.71
C ALA A 121 -18.13 9.47 -29.47
N ILE A 122 -19.29 9.20 -28.89
CA ILE A 122 -20.59 9.58 -29.49
C ILE A 122 -20.76 11.10 -29.46
N ALA A 123 -20.45 11.76 -28.35
CA ALA A 123 -20.60 13.21 -28.22
C ALA A 123 -19.66 13.98 -29.18
N ILE A 124 -18.38 13.61 -29.21
CA ILE A 124 -17.38 14.24 -30.09
C ILE A 124 -17.67 13.91 -31.55
N GLY A 125 -18.08 12.67 -31.87
CA GLY A 125 -18.45 12.26 -33.22
C GLY A 125 -19.67 13.01 -33.80
N ASN A 126 -20.51 13.59 -32.95
CA ASN A 126 -21.65 14.43 -33.34
C ASN A 126 -21.42 15.92 -33.04
N SER A 127 -20.19 16.33 -32.70
CA SER A 127 -19.84 17.72 -32.45
C SER A 127 -19.56 18.50 -33.73
N ASP A 128 -19.68 19.83 -33.66
CA ASP A 128 -19.38 20.73 -34.78
C ASP A 128 -17.89 20.60 -35.18
N PRO A 129 -17.56 20.46 -36.48
CA PRO A 129 -16.18 20.48 -36.97
C PRO A 129 -15.33 21.66 -36.45
N GLU A 130 -15.94 22.83 -36.21
CA GLU A 130 -15.24 24.01 -35.69
C GLU A 130 -14.76 23.84 -34.24
N ALA A 131 -15.28 22.85 -33.50
CA ALA A 131 -14.82 22.55 -32.14
C ALA A 131 -13.38 21.97 -32.12
N GLY A 132 -12.87 21.48 -33.25
CA GLY A 132 -11.51 20.93 -33.36
C GLY A 132 -11.25 19.69 -32.49
N LEU A 133 -12.30 19.05 -31.97
CA LEU A 133 -12.20 17.88 -31.12
C LEU A 133 -12.08 16.61 -31.97
N SER A 134 -11.20 15.70 -31.57
CA SER A 134 -11.07 14.39 -32.20
C SER A 134 -10.90 13.31 -31.13
N PHE A 135 -11.46 12.14 -31.41
CA PHE A 135 -11.38 10.98 -30.53
C PHE A 135 -11.46 9.69 -31.37
N VAL A 136 -11.33 8.53 -30.72
CA VAL A 136 -11.49 7.24 -31.40
C VAL A 136 -12.91 7.07 -31.94
N PRO A 137 -13.10 6.40 -33.10
CA PRO A 137 -14.42 6.15 -33.65
C PRO A 137 -15.32 5.40 -32.66
N ALA A 138 -16.62 5.76 -32.60
CA ALA A 138 -17.55 5.19 -31.64
C ALA A 138 -17.59 3.64 -31.61
N PRO A 139 -17.60 2.91 -32.76
CA PRO A 139 -17.55 1.45 -32.73
C PRO A 139 -16.28 0.90 -32.07
N LEU A 140 -15.12 1.52 -32.32
CA LEU A 140 -13.86 1.15 -31.69
C LEU A 140 -13.87 1.47 -30.20
N ALA A 141 -14.42 2.62 -29.80
CA ALA A 141 -14.56 3.00 -28.40
C ALA A 141 -15.38 1.97 -27.60
N TRP A 142 -16.45 1.42 -28.18
CA TRP A 142 -17.23 0.34 -27.56
C TRP A 142 -16.42 -0.96 -27.38
N VAL A 143 -15.67 -1.39 -28.41
CA VAL A 143 -14.81 -2.58 -28.30
C VAL A 143 -13.76 -2.41 -27.20
N LEU A 144 -13.09 -1.25 -27.18
CA LEU A 144 -12.10 -0.93 -26.17
C LEU A 144 -12.73 -0.82 -24.77
N ALA A 145 -13.94 -0.31 -24.65
CA ALA A 145 -14.66 -0.22 -23.39
C ALA A 145 -15.00 -1.60 -22.81
N VAL A 146 -15.47 -2.54 -23.63
CA VAL A 146 -15.72 -3.92 -23.20
C VAL A 146 -14.42 -4.60 -22.75
N ALA A 147 -13.33 -4.42 -23.51
CA ALA A 147 -12.02 -4.95 -23.13
C ALA A 147 -11.50 -4.34 -21.82
N ALA A 148 -11.65 -3.02 -21.65
CA ALA A 148 -11.25 -2.31 -20.44
C ALA A 148 -12.07 -2.77 -19.23
N LEU A 149 -13.38 -2.96 -19.38
CA LEU A 149 -14.24 -3.49 -18.32
C LEU A 149 -13.82 -4.91 -17.92
N ALA A 150 -13.60 -5.80 -18.90
CA ALA A 150 -13.16 -7.16 -18.63
C ALA A 150 -11.80 -7.18 -17.90
N ALA A 151 -10.85 -6.35 -18.32
CA ALA A 151 -9.56 -6.19 -17.67
C ALA A 151 -9.70 -5.63 -16.24
N ALA A 152 -10.56 -4.64 -16.03
CA ALA A 152 -10.82 -4.08 -14.70
C ALA A 152 -11.38 -5.13 -13.74
N VAL A 153 -12.32 -5.97 -14.21
CA VAL A 153 -12.87 -7.08 -13.42
C VAL A 153 -11.81 -8.13 -13.12
N ALA A 154 -10.93 -8.45 -14.08
CA ALA A 154 -9.87 -9.44 -13.87
C ALA A 154 -8.80 -9.02 -12.85
N LEU A 155 -8.66 -7.71 -12.59
CA LEU A 155 -7.68 -7.17 -11.64
C LEU A 155 -8.16 -7.15 -10.18
N VAL A 156 -9.45 -7.41 -9.92
CA VAL A 156 -10.09 -7.30 -8.59
C VAL A 156 -10.67 -8.64 -8.16
#